data_AF-A0A090W9K3-F1
#
_entry.id   AF-A0A090W9K3-F1
#
_cell.length_a   1.000
_cell.length_b   1.000
_cell.length_c   1.000
_cell.angle_alpha   90.00
_cell.angle_beta   90.00
_cell.angle_gamma   90.00
#
_symmetry.space_group_name_H-M   'P 1'
#
loop_
_entity.id
_entity.type
_entity.pdbx_description
1 polymer ?
#
loop_
_entity_poly.entity_id
_entity_poly.type
_entity_poly.pdbx_seq_one_letter_code
_entity_poly.pdbx_strand_id
1 'polypeptide(L)'
;MQTITKYLVLLILSLNAHLINAQDSIPKTVNSTEINKLKQAIAKVEAEEKAYLKAEVEAIDLRLKNGEITQEEAQDLKMEMAKKRALNIENRTAILTNKIALLERNEKGYAEDNDNESIIRIGGDDDDDSFIFIGKKKDDKPKYRKFDRRTKSDFVLAFGLNNAIIEGESLDDSPYKIGGSRFFEMVGMEIPRV
;
A
#
# COMPACT_ATOMS: atom_id res chain seq x y z
N MET A 1 26.14 53.26 -29.82
CA MET A 1 25.63 52.41 -28.71
C MET A 1 24.66 51.34 -29.19
N GLN A 2 23.65 51.65 -30.00
CA GLN A 2 22.62 50.68 -30.43
C GLN A 2 23.15 49.42 -31.13
N THR A 3 24.24 49.51 -31.91
CA THR A 3 24.85 48.36 -32.58
C THR A 3 25.44 47.37 -31.58
N ILE A 4 26.22 47.86 -30.62
CA ILE A 4 26.83 47.06 -29.55
C ILE A 4 25.74 46.42 -28.67
N THR A 5 24.68 47.16 -28.34
CA THR A 5 23.55 46.64 -27.55
C THR A 5 22.84 45.50 -28.27
N LYS A 6 22.66 45.58 -29.60
CA LYS A 6 22.04 44.50 -30.40
C LYS A 6 22.88 43.22 -30.38
N TYR A 7 24.19 43.32 -30.54
CA TYR A 7 25.07 42.14 -30.48
C TYR A 7 25.11 41.52 -29.08
N LEU A 8 25.08 42.34 -28.02
CA LEU A 8 25.06 41.86 -26.64
C LEU A 8 23.76 41.09 -26.32
N VAL A 9 22.61 41.61 -26.77
CA VAL A 9 21.33 40.91 -26.63
C VAL A 9 21.31 39.59 -27.40
N LEU A 10 21.87 39.57 -28.63
CA LEU A 10 21.95 38.36 -29.44
C LEU A 10 22.84 37.28 -28.80
N LEU A 11 23.94 37.68 -28.15
CA LEU A 11 24.83 36.80 -27.41
C LEU A 11 24.15 36.20 -26.18
N ILE A 12 23.40 37.01 -25.42
CA ILE A 12 22.64 36.54 -24.26
C ILE A 12 21.58 35.53 -24.70
N LEU A 13 20.86 35.79 -25.79
CA LEU A 13 19.87 34.86 -26.35
C LEU A 13 20.50 33.53 -26.81
N SER A 14 21.68 33.55 -27.45
CA SER A 14 22.35 32.33 -27.91
C SER A 14 22.95 31.51 -26.76
N LEU A 15 23.40 32.15 -25.68
CA LEU A 15 23.84 31.48 -24.45
C LEU A 15 22.69 30.74 -23.77
N ASN A 16 21.47 31.31 -23.77
CA ASN A 16 20.29 30.66 -23.20
C ASN A 16 19.76 29.49 -24.05
N ALA A 17 20.09 29.43 -25.35
CA ALA A 17 19.67 28.32 -26.22
C ALA A 17 20.32 26.97 -25.83
N HIS A 18 21.48 26.98 -25.15
CA HIS A 18 22.13 25.76 -24.65
C HIS A 18 21.37 25.12 -23.48
N LEU A 19 20.48 25.86 -22.81
CA LEU A 19 19.63 25.36 -21.72
C LEU A 19 18.38 24.61 -22.24
N ILE A 20 18.16 24.56 -23.56
CA ILE A 20 17.00 23.93 -24.21
C ILE A 20 17.22 22.41 -24.46
N ASN A 21 18.33 21.82 -23.99
CA ASN A 21 18.61 20.38 -24.12
C ASN A 21 17.77 19.51 -23.16
N ALA A 22 16.44 19.70 -23.12
CA ALA A 22 15.50 18.84 -22.40
C ALA A 22 14.64 18.00 -23.35
N GLN A 23 15.06 17.81 -24.60
CA GLN A 23 14.39 16.91 -25.52
C GLN A 23 15.03 15.52 -25.41
N ASP A 24 14.43 14.68 -24.57
CA ASP A 24 14.66 13.22 -24.52
C ASP A 24 14.45 12.65 -25.94
N SER A 25 15.50 12.65 -26.76
CA SER A 25 15.51 12.18 -28.15
C SER A 25 15.75 10.68 -28.25
N ILE A 26 15.09 9.92 -27.38
CA ILE A 26 15.02 8.46 -27.50
C ILE A 26 13.52 8.12 -27.40
N PRO A 27 12.92 7.43 -28.37
CA PRO A 27 11.61 6.85 -28.16
C PRO A 27 11.74 5.88 -26.98
N LYS A 28 11.34 6.33 -25.78
CA LYS A 28 11.19 5.46 -24.61
C LYS A 28 10.27 4.34 -25.07
N THR A 29 10.79 3.12 -25.20
CA THR A 29 9.93 1.95 -25.19
C THR A 29 9.08 2.10 -23.94
N VAL A 30 7.76 2.08 -24.10
CA VAL A 30 6.79 2.47 -23.05
C VAL A 30 7.04 1.73 -21.73
N ASN A 31 7.66 0.54 -21.82
CA ASN A 31 7.96 -0.34 -20.69
C ASN A 31 9.44 -0.34 -20.24
N SER A 32 10.32 0.50 -20.82
CA SER A 32 11.76 0.54 -20.47
C SER A 32 12.03 0.67 -18.98
N THR A 33 11.27 1.53 -18.30
CA THR A 33 11.41 1.77 -16.87
C THR A 33 10.99 0.55 -16.05
N GLU A 34 9.90 -0.12 -16.42
CA GLU A 34 9.40 -1.33 -15.77
C GLU A 34 10.33 -2.51 -15.99
N ILE A 35 10.84 -2.69 -17.21
CA ILE A 35 11.83 -3.72 -17.55
C ILE A 35 13.09 -3.53 -16.71
N ASN A 36 13.57 -2.30 -16.55
CA ASN A 36 14.73 -2.02 -15.70
C ASN A 36 14.46 -2.33 -14.22
N LYS A 37 13.26 -2.02 -13.70
CA LYS A 37 12.85 -2.42 -12.34
C LYS A 37 12.83 -3.94 -12.17
N LEU A 38 12.31 -4.68 -13.15
CA LEU A 38 12.28 -6.14 -13.11
C LEU A 38 13.69 -6.75 -13.17
N LYS A 39 14.60 -6.17 -13.97
CA LYS A 39 16.02 -6.57 -13.99
C LYS A 39 16.70 -6.34 -12.63
N GLN A 40 16.44 -5.20 -11.99
CA GLN A 40 16.91 -4.95 -10.63
C GLN A 40 16.30 -5.93 -9.63
N ALA A 41 15.02 -6.29 -9.78
CA ALA A 41 14.37 -7.29 -8.94
C ALA A 41 15.00 -8.69 -9.08
N ILE A 42 15.42 -9.10 -10.28
CA ILE A 42 16.17 -10.35 -10.52
C ILE A 42 17.47 -10.34 -9.71
N ALA A 43 18.27 -9.28 -9.83
CA ALA A 43 19.52 -9.16 -9.07
C ALA A 43 19.28 -9.17 -7.55
N LYS A 44 18.19 -8.54 -7.10
CA LYS A 44 17.79 -8.53 -5.70
C LYS A 44 17.41 -9.93 -5.20
N VAL A 45 16.63 -10.69 -5.98
CA VAL A 45 16.24 -12.07 -5.66
C VAL A 45 17.47 -12.94 -5.44
N GLU A 46 18.45 -12.86 -6.34
CA GLU A 46 19.69 -13.64 -6.20
C GLU A 46 20.46 -13.25 -4.94
N ALA A 47 20.57 -11.96 -4.64
CA ALA A 47 21.25 -11.47 -3.44
C ALA A 47 20.53 -11.91 -2.15
N GLU A 48 19.20 -11.80 -2.11
CA GLU A 48 18.36 -12.21 -0.99
C GLU A 48 18.49 -13.72 -0.73
N GLU A 49 18.33 -14.57 -1.75
CA GLU A 49 18.39 -16.03 -1.58
C GLU A 49 19.80 -16.50 -1.19
N LYS A 50 20.85 -15.86 -1.70
CA LYS A 50 22.24 -16.13 -1.25
C LYS A 50 22.46 -15.71 0.20
N ALA A 51 21.91 -14.56 0.62
CA ALA A 51 22.00 -14.10 2.00
C ALA A 51 21.26 -15.04 2.96
N TYR A 52 20.06 -15.50 2.58
CA TYR A 52 19.32 -16.49 3.37
C TYR A 52 20.07 -17.82 3.47
N LEU A 53 20.60 -18.32 2.36
CA LEU A 53 21.40 -19.55 2.36
C LEU A 53 22.59 -19.42 3.31
N LYS A 54 23.30 -18.29 3.27
CA LYS A 54 24.43 -18.03 4.16
C LYS A 54 24.02 -18.07 5.64
N ALA A 55 22.95 -17.36 5.99
CA ALA A 55 22.45 -17.33 7.38
C ALA A 55 22.02 -18.71 7.87
N GLU A 56 21.38 -19.52 7.00
CA GLU A 56 20.94 -20.86 7.33
C GLU A 56 22.12 -21.83 7.51
N VAL A 57 23.14 -21.74 6.66
CA VAL A 57 24.37 -22.52 6.80
C VAL A 57 25.10 -22.14 8.10
N GLU A 58 25.20 -20.85 8.42
CA GLU A 58 25.81 -20.38 9.67
C GLU A 58 25.05 -20.91 10.91
N ALA A 59 23.72 -20.95 10.86
CA ALA A 59 22.91 -21.52 11.93
C ALA A 59 23.16 -23.04 12.09
N ILE A 60 23.27 -23.78 10.99
CA ILE A 60 23.61 -25.22 11.01
C ILE A 60 25.02 -25.42 11.58
N ASP A 61 25.98 -24.60 11.18
CA ASP A 61 27.36 -24.67 11.68
C ASP A 61 27.45 -24.40 13.19
N LEU A 62 26.61 -23.49 13.70
CA LEU A 62 26.54 -23.21 15.12
C LEU A 62 25.97 -24.40 15.90
N ARG A 63 24.91 -25.04 15.39
CA ARG A 63 24.34 -26.27 15.98
C ARG A 63 25.34 -27.43 15.98
N LEU A 64 26.10 -27.59 14.89
CA LEU A 64 27.16 -28.59 14.80
C LEU A 64 28.26 -28.33 15.84
N LYS A 65 28.69 -27.07 16.00
CA LYS A 65 29.69 -26.68 17.01
C LYS A 65 29.22 -26.93 18.44
N ASN A 66 27.93 -26.74 18.70
CA ASN A 66 27.32 -27.02 20.00
C ASN A 66 27.12 -28.52 20.27
N GLY A 67 27.38 -29.38 19.28
CA GLY A 67 27.16 -30.83 19.39
C GLY A 67 25.67 -31.22 19.38
N GLU A 68 24.79 -30.34 18.92
CA GLU A 68 23.34 -30.59 18.83
C GLU A 68 22.97 -31.50 17.66
N ILE A 69 23.84 -31.58 16.65
CA ILE A 69 23.69 -32.41 15.44
C ILE A 69 25.01 -33.05 15.06
N THR A 70 24.95 -34.16 14.33
CA THR A 70 26.13 -34.84 13.79
C THR A 70 26.63 -34.17 12.51
N GLN A 71 27.87 -34.51 12.11
CA GLN A 71 28.46 -33.99 10.88
C GLN A 71 27.69 -34.44 9.62
N GLU A 72 27.16 -35.65 9.63
CA GLU A 72 26.35 -36.22 8.53
C GLU A 72 25.02 -35.46 8.40
N GLU A 73 24.28 -35.30 9.50
CA GLU A 73 23.04 -34.52 9.53
C GLU A 73 23.26 -33.06 9.11
N ALA A 74 24.38 -32.45 9.54
CA ALA A 74 24.72 -31.09 9.14
C ALA A 74 24.97 -30.97 7.62
N GLN A 75 25.61 -31.97 7.00
CA GLN A 75 25.83 -31.98 5.55
C GLN A 75 24.52 -32.16 4.77
N ASP A 76 23.66 -33.08 5.21
CA ASP A 76 22.37 -33.32 4.57
C ASP A 76 21.48 -32.07 4.64
N LEU A 77 21.38 -31.44 5.82
CA LEU A 77 20.62 -30.20 5.99
C LEU A 77 21.16 -29.07 5.10
N LYS A 78 22.48 -28.89 5.02
CA LYS A 78 23.07 -27.87 4.12
C LYS A 78 22.73 -28.15 2.65
N MET A 79 22.76 -29.41 2.24
CA MET A 79 22.45 -29.79 0.87
C MET A 79 20.97 -29.61 0.52
N GLU A 80 20.05 -29.94 1.43
CA GLU A 80 18.62 -29.67 1.25
C GLU A 80 18.33 -28.18 1.14
N MET A 81 18.94 -27.36 2.01
CA MET A 81 18.78 -25.91 1.97
C MET A 81 19.35 -25.32 0.69
N ALA A 82 20.53 -25.79 0.24
CA ALA A 82 21.11 -25.37 -1.04
C ALA A 82 20.18 -25.68 -2.22
N LYS A 83 19.61 -26.90 -2.28
CA LYS A 83 18.65 -27.30 -3.32
C LYS A 83 17.40 -26.42 -3.31
N LYS A 84 16.83 -26.17 -2.12
CA LYS A 84 15.66 -25.30 -1.94
C LYS A 84 15.93 -23.88 -2.42
N ARG A 85 17.07 -23.30 -2.03
CA ARG A 85 17.46 -21.94 -2.42
C ARG A 85 17.76 -21.84 -3.92
N ALA A 86 18.41 -22.84 -4.50
CA ALA A 86 18.62 -22.92 -5.95
C ALA A 86 17.29 -22.93 -6.72
N LEU A 87 16.33 -23.77 -6.28
CA LEU A 87 15.00 -23.85 -6.89
C LEU A 87 14.22 -22.53 -6.75
N ASN A 88 14.34 -21.85 -5.61
CA ASN A 88 13.73 -20.53 -5.42
C ASN A 88 14.31 -19.49 -6.36
N ILE A 89 15.63 -19.45 -6.53
CA ILE A 89 16.29 -18.54 -7.49
C ILE A 89 15.78 -18.83 -8.89
N GLU A 90 15.81 -20.09 -9.33
CA GLU A 90 15.35 -20.50 -10.66
C GLU A 90 13.90 -20.07 -10.91
N ASN A 91 12.97 -20.42 -10.01
CA ASN A 91 11.56 -20.15 -10.21
C ASN A 91 11.24 -18.65 -10.14
N ARG A 92 11.80 -17.92 -9.16
CA ARG A 92 11.57 -16.47 -9.01
C ARG A 92 12.14 -15.70 -10.19
N THR A 93 13.35 -16.04 -10.64
CA THR A 93 13.97 -15.39 -11.81
C THR A 93 13.25 -15.73 -13.11
N ALA A 94 12.75 -16.96 -13.28
CA ALA A 94 11.94 -17.36 -14.43
C ALA A 94 10.64 -16.55 -14.53
N ILE A 95 9.93 -16.35 -13.42
CA ILE A 95 8.72 -15.51 -13.37
C ILE A 95 9.02 -14.08 -13.83
N LEU A 96 10.09 -13.48 -13.28
CA LEU A 96 10.47 -12.11 -13.63
C LEU A 96 10.91 -11.99 -15.09
N THR A 97 11.65 -12.97 -15.59
CA THR A 97 12.09 -13.03 -16.99
C THR A 97 10.91 -13.16 -17.94
N ASN A 98 9.92 -14.00 -17.61
CA ASN A 98 8.70 -14.12 -18.39
C ASN A 98 7.89 -12.80 -18.38
N LYS A 99 7.87 -12.09 -17.25
CA LYS A 99 7.24 -10.76 -17.16
C LYS A 99 7.96 -9.74 -18.06
N ILE A 100 9.30 -9.75 -18.09
CA ILE A 100 10.09 -8.91 -19.00
C ILE A 100 9.75 -9.25 -20.46
N ALA A 101 9.78 -10.53 -20.84
CA ALA A 101 9.46 -10.96 -22.21
C ALA A 101 8.04 -10.55 -22.63
N LEU A 102 7.07 -10.59 -21.70
CA LEU A 102 5.71 -10.12 -21.94
C LEU A 102 5.65 -8.61 -22.18
N LEU A 103 6.40 -7.82 -21.41
CA LEU A 103 6.47 -6.37 -21.58
C LEU A 103 7.22 -5.98 -22.85
N GLU A 104 8.24 -6.73 -23.25
CA GLU A 104 8.97 -6.51 -24.50
C GLU A 104 8.09 -6.74 -25.73
N ARG A 105 7.19 -7.74 -25.68
CA ARG A 105 6.24 -8.01 -26.77
C ARG A 105 5.08 -7.00 -26.84
N ASN A 106 4.73 -6.35 -25.73
CA ASN A 106 3.54 -5.52 -25.63
C ASN A 106 3.88 -4.04 -25.37
N GLU A 107 4.11 -3.27 -26.42
CA GLU A 107 4.50 -1.84 -26.35
C GLU A 107 3.51 -0.91 -25.63
N LYS A 108 2.26 -1.33 -25.35
CA LYS A 108 1.28 -0.50 -24.62
C LYS A 108 0.99 -0.97 -23.20
N GLY A 109 1.66 -2.03 -22.73
CA GLY A 109 1.33 -2.70 -21.48
C GLY A 109 -0.09 -3.30 -21.51
N TYR A 110 -0.40 -4.16 -20.54
CA TYR A 110 -1.79 -4.37 -20.14
C TYR A 110 -2.04 -3.33 -19.06
N ALA A 111 -3.03 -2.45 -19.25
CA ALA A 111 -3.46 -1.58 -18.16
C ALA A 111 -3.84 -2.51 -16.99
N GLU A 112 -3.05 -2.51 -15.92
CA GLU A 112 -3.52 -3.02 -14.63
C GLU A 112 -4.65 -2.07 -14.24
N ASP A 113 -5.87 -2.48 -14.54
CA ASP A 113 -7.10 -1.75 -14.27
C ASP A 113 -7.41 -1.84 -12.76
N ASN A 114 -6.46 -1.35 -11.97
CA ASN A 114 -6.51 -1.30 -10.50
C ASN A 114 -7.57 -0.28 -10.03
N ASP A 115 -8.09 0.53 -10.95
CA ASP A 115 -9.20 1.45 -10.76
C ASP A 115 -10.56 0.73 -10.61
N ASN A 116 -10.65 -0.53 -11.03
CA ASN A 116 -11.84 -1.38 -10.87
C ASN A 116 -11.82 -2.25 -9.60
N GLU A 117 -10.77 -2.14 -8.77
CA GLU A 117 -10.71 -2.80 -7.47
C GLU A 117 -11.79 -2.23 -6.54
N SER A 118 -12.63 -3.11 -5.99
CA SER A 118 -13.66 -2.73 -5.02
C SER A 118 -13.02 -2.66 -3.64
N ILE A 119 -13.12 -1.50 -2.99
CA ILE A 119 -12.55 -1.26 -1.67
C ILE A 119 -13.63 -0.99 -0.65
N ILE A 120 -13.35 -1.38 0.60
CA ILE A 120 -14.10 -0.98 1.78
C ILE A 120 -13.16 -0.16 2.64
N ARG A 121 -13.47 1.12 2.84
CA ARG A 121 -12.74 2.00 3.75
C ARG A 121 -13.62 2.31 4.96
N ILE A 122 -13.04 2.18 6.14
CA ILE A 122 -13.67 2.52 7.42
C ILE A 122 -12.79 3.57 8.10
N GLY A 123 -13.35 4.74 8.37
CA GLY A 123 -12.65 5.93 8.82
C GLY A 123 -12.48 6.96 7.70
N GLY A 124 -12.78 8.22 8.03
CA GLY A 124 -12.54 9.39 7.18
C GLY A 124 -11.78 10.45 7.97
N ASP A 125 -10.95 11.24 7.29
CA ASP A 125 -10.40 12.47 7.85
C ASP A 125 -11.51 13.53 8.00
N ASP A 126 -11.24 14.62 8.73
CA ASP A 126 -12.15 15.78 8.89
C ASP A 126 -12.66 16.37 7.55
N ASP A 127 -12.01 16.00 6.45
CA ASP A 127 -12.25 16.47 5.09
C ASP A 127 -13.18 15.55 4.28
N ASP A 128 -13.55 14.39 4.82
CA ASP A 128 -14.29 13.36 4.10
C ASP A 128 -15.70 13.14 4.67
N ASP A 129 -16.73 13.32 3.83
CA ASP A 129 -18.13 13.28 4.26
C ASP A 129 -18.62 11.85 4.60
N SER A 130 -17.85 10.80 4.30
CA SER A 130 -18.24 9.40 4.53
C SER A 130 -17.28 8.65 5.45
N PHE A 131 -17.80 8.19 6.60
CA PHE A 131 -17.08 7.31 7.54
C PHE A 131 -16.89 5.90 6.99
N ILE A 132 -17.77 5.45 6.09
CA ILE A 132 -17.68 4.16 5.41
C ILE A 132 -17.83 4.41 3.92
N PHE A 133 -16.85 3.97 3.14
CA PHE A 133 -16.92 3.94 1.68
C PHE A 133 -16.90 2.49 1.19
N ILE A 134 -17.87 2.14 0.34
CA ILE A 134 -17.93 0.85 -0.36
C ILE A 134 -18.12 1.17 -1.84
N GLY A 135 -17.12 0.87 -2.66
CA GLY A 135 -17.17 1.22 -4.07
C GLY A 135 -15.86 0.95 -4.78
N LYS A 136 -15.78 1.36 -6.04
CA LYS A 136 -14.53 1.25 -6.81
C LYS A 136 -13.53 2.27 -6.30
N LYS A 137 -12.26 1.88 -6.24
CA LYS A 137 -11.14 2.73 -5.79
C LYS A 137 -11.07 4.08 -6.51
N LYS A 138 -11.37 4.12 -7.80
CA LYS A 138 -11.42 5.36 -8.59
C LYS A 138 -12.46 6.38 -8.12
N ASP A 139 -13.49 5.91 -7.42
CA ASP A 139 -14.63 6.70 -6.93
C ASP A 139 -14.42 7.12 -5.46
N ASP A 140 -13.40 6.58 -4.76
CA ASP A 140 -12.95 7.02 -3.44
C ASP A 140 -12.05 8.26 -3.57
N LYS A 141 -12.64 9.34 -4.09
CA LYS A 141 -11.99 10.65 -4.20
C LYS A 141 -12.72 11.62 -3.27
N PRO A 142 -11.98 12.47 -2.54
CA PRO A 142 -12.59 13.50 -1.71
C PRO A 142 -13.44 14.39 -2.62
N LYS A 143 -14.77 14.39 -2.41
CA LYS A 143 -15.66 15.27 -3.16
C LYS A 143 -15.30 16.71 -2.81
N TYR A 144 -15.04 17.53 -3.82
CA TYR A 144 -14.77 18.97 -3.66
C TYR A 144 -15.77 19.58 -2.66
N ARG A 145 -15.24 20.10 -1.55
CA ARG A 145 -16.01 20.73 -0.46
C ARG A 145 -17.00 21.74 -1.04
N LYS A 146 -18.31 21.49 -0.88
CA LYS A 146 -19.30 22.58 -0.98
C LYS A 146 -19.09 23.46 0.26
N PHE A 147 -18.44 24.61 0.08
CA PHE A 147 -18.07 25.54 1.15
C PHE A 147 -19.24 26.28 1.83
N ASP A 148 -20.50 25.90 1.55
CA ASP A 148 -21.69 26.53 2.16
C ASP A 148 -22.64 25.48 2.76
N ARG A 149 -22.13 24.67 3.70
CA ARG A 149 -22.98 23.86 4.60
C ARG A 149 -23.28 24.70 5.85
N ARG A 150 -24.41 25.41 5.83
CA ARG A 150 -24.88 26.24 6.96
C ARG A 150 -25.40 25.41 8.14
N THR A 151 -25.75 24.15 7.87
CA THR A 151 -26.30 23.21 8.84
C THR A 151 -25.53 21.89 8.74
N LYS A 152 -25.06 21.38 9.88
CA LYS A 152 -24.62 19.98 10.00
C LYS A 152 -25.76 19.17 10.60
N SER A 153 -26.12 18.08 9.93
CA SER A 153 -27.09 17.10 10.40
C SER A 153 -26.33 15.85 10.83
N ASP A 154 -26.20 15.62 12.13
CA ASP A 154 -25.57 14.43 12.66
C ASP A 154 -26.65 13.42 13.06
N PHE A 155 -26.50 12.18 12.60
CA PHE A 155 -27.41 11.08 12.95
C PHE A 155 -26.86 10.37 14.19
N VAL A 156 -27.56 10.48 15.31
CA VAL A 156 -27.19 9.82 16.56
C VAL A 156 -28.12 8.63 16.80
N LEU A 157 -27.51 7.45 16.95
CA LEU A 157 -28.18 6.21 17.30
C LEU A 157 -27.73 5.76 18.69
N ALA A 158 -28.68 5.63 19.63
CA ALA A 158 -28.40 5.13 20.97
C ALA A 158 -29.34 3.96 21.29
N PHE A 159 -28.80 2.88 21.86
CA PHE A 159 -29.60 1.82 22.44
C PHE A 159 -28.96 1.32 23.73
N GLY A 160 -29.77 0.87 24.68
CA GLY A 160 -29.25 0.41 25.97
C GLY A 160 -30.31 -0.18 26.86
N LEU A 161 -29.88 -0.73 28.01
CA LEU A 161 -30.77 -1.36 28.97
C LEU A 161 -30.87 -0.58 30.31
N ASN A 162 -32.07 -0.30 30.82
CA ASN A 162 -32.32 0.55 32.01
C ASN A 162 -33.06 -0.17 33.16
N ASN A 163 -32.39 -0.97 33.99
CA ASN A 163 -33.08 -1.70 35.07
C ASN A 163 -33.38 -0.80 36.29
N ALA A 164 -34.57 -0.91 36.89
CA ALA A 164 -34.93 -0.22 38.13
C ALA A 164 -34.60 -1.12 39.35
N ILE A 165 -34.04 -0.53 40.41
CA ILE A 165 -33.71 -1.22 41.67
C ILE A 165 -34.87 -0.98 42.66
N ILE A 166 -35.37 -2.06 43.28
CA ILE A 166 -36.31 -2.00 44.40
C ILE A 166 -35.50 -2.13 45.70
N GLU A 167 -35.79 -1.30 46.69
CA GLU A 167 -35.07 -1.27 47.95
C GLU A 167 -35.27 -2.58 48.73
N GLY A 168 -34.17 -3.30 49.01
CA GLY A 168 -34.15 -4.57 49.75
C GLY A 168 -34.02 -5.84 48.90
N GLU A 169 -34.10 -5.75 47.57
CA GLU A 169 -33.97 -6.90 46.65
C GLU A 169 -32.62 -6.85 45.90
N SER A 170 -32.03 -8.02 45.63
CA SER A 170 -30.83 -8.10 44.80
C SER A 170 -31.19 -7.70 43.36
N LEU A 171 -30.23 -7.14 42.61
CA LEU A 171 -30.48 -6.80 41.21
C LEU A 171 -31.05 -8.01 40.45
N ASP A 172 -30.63 -9.25 40.79
CA ASP A 172 -31.00 -10.56 40.18
C ASP A 172 -32.44 -11.02 40.43
N ASP A 173 -33.11 -10.52 41.48
CA ASP A 173 -34.41 -11.05 41.90
C ASP A 173 -35.59 -10.09 41.68
N SER A 174 -35.35 -8.87 41.19
CA SER A 174 -36.45 -7.94 40.91
C SER A 174 -37.37 -8.46 39.77
N PRO A 175 -38.71 -8.32 39.86
CA PRO A 175 -39.66 -8.80 38.84
C PRO A 175 -39.57 -8.06 37.49
N TYR A 176 -38.68 -7.06 37.37
CA TYR A 176 -38.32 -6.39 36.13
C TYR A 176 -37.11 -7.04 35.42
N LYS A 177 -36.52 -8.08 36.02
CA LYS A 177 -35.54 -8.94 35.37
C LYS A 177 -36.23 -10.07 34.63
N ILE A 178 -36.27 -9.91 33.30
CA ILE A 178 -35.92 -10.91 32.28
C ILE A 178 -36.36 -10.27 30.95
N GLY A 179 -35.38 -9.73 30.22
CA GLY A 179 -35.57 -8.96 28.98
C GLY A 179 -34.94 -7.57 29.00
N GLY A 180 -34.82 -6.98 30.20
CA GLY A 180 -34.22 -5.67 30.49
C GLY A 180 -35.07 -4.51 29.95
N SER A 181 -35.18 -3.39 30.68
CA SER A 181 -35.70 -2.15 30.08
C SER A 181 -34.85 -1.82 28.86
N ARG A 182 -35.43 -1.55 27.69
CA ARG A 182 -34.66 -1.24 26.48
C ARG A 182 -35.03 0.15 26.02
N PHE A 183 -34.04 0.98 25.75
CA PHE A 183 -34.26 2.19 24.98
C PHE A 183 -33.58 2.06 23.63
N PHE A 184 -34.21 2.68 22.65
CA PHE A 184 -33.68 2.88 21.32
C PHE A 184 -34.06 4.31 20.95
N GLU A 185 -33.06 5.13 20.67
CA GLU A 185 -33.24 6.54 20.33
C GLU A 185 -32.49 6.83 19.03
N MET A 186 -33.20 7.52 18.13
CA MET A 186 -32.66 8.08 16.90
C MET A 186 -32.98 9.57 16.92
N VAL A 187 -31.94 10.40 16.98
CA VAL A 187 -32.09 11.86 16.90
C VAL A 187 -31.30 12.36 15.72
N GLY A 188 -31.99 13.10 14.84
CA GLY A 188 -31.34 13.96 13.88
C GLY A 188 -31.01 15.28 14.56
N MET A 189 -29.72 15.55 14.77
CA MET A 189 -29.27 16.79 15.39
C MET A 189 -28.85 17.78 14.31
N GLU A 190 -29.58 18.89 14.19
CA GLU A 190 -29.17 20.01 13.35
C GLU A 190 -28.40 21.02 14.21
N ILE A 191 -27.07 21.06 14.03
CA ILE A 191 -26.22 22.01 14.74
C ILE A 191 -25.91 23.17 13.78
N PRO A 192 -26.45 24.38 14.02
CA PRO A 192 -25.94 25.57 13.36
C PRO A 192 -24.54 25.86 13.90
N ARG A 193 -23.56 26.11 13.01
CA ARG A 193 -22.27 26.66 13.48
C ARG A 193 -22.50 28.10 13.96
N VAL A 194 -22.02 28.39 15.16
CA VAL A 194 -21.80 29.77 15.65
C VAL A 194 -20.65 30.40 14.88
#